data_AF-A0A935FV83-F1
#
_entry.id   AF-A0A935FV83-F1
#
_cell.length_a   1.000
_cell.length_b   1.000
_cell.length_c   1.000
_cell.angle_alpha   90.00
_cell.angle_beta   90.00
_cell.angle_gamma   90.00
#
_symmetry.space_group_name_H-M   'P 1'
#
loop_
_entity.id
_entity.type
_entity.pdbx_description
1 polymer ?
#
loop_
_entity_poly.entity_id
_entity_poly.type
_entity_poly.pdbx_seq_one_letter_code
_entity_poly.pdbx_strand_id
1 'polypeptide(L)'
;MKQNILKSVKGFLHNTIDYAGLFPPASLNLEDSFDNFVEYSNGSYNWMLSKFICPFRKTKDLSLLPGFKSSTQKIRLSLLSASSLKTDEFLLLFKDDILSYRKLPDEFHDKSIFETIELKFPLELVERNSKDNIRIFLDSLSEIVKEHFDHRIFIFCELPLIGDFDHNLKNTVKEICEHNEAFNDAGFKLRTGGTDPSDIPSPDILVSSIRQCLVHNVTLKFTAGMHHPIRHLDKGMNAKMHGFINVFGAAYWHFVIQFQIANSGK
;
A
#
# COMPACT_ATOMS: atom_id res chain seq x y z
N MET A 1 -16.04 -10.16 28.29
CA MET A 1 -15.08 -11.26 28.06
C MET A 1 -13.75 -10.66 27.63
N LYS A 2 -12.68 -10.73 28.44
CA LYS A 2 -11.33 -10.45 27.94
C LYS A 2 -10.94 -11.66 27.09
N GLN A 3 -11.00 -11.56 25.77
CA GLN A 3 -10.48 -12.60 24.88
C GLN A 3 -8.97 -12.69 25.14
N ASN A 4 -8.50 -13.86 25.59
CA ASN A 4 -7.07 -14.18 25.64
C ASN A 4 -6.57 -14.35 24.21
N ILE A 5 -6.24 -13.23 23.55
CA ILE A 5 -5.59 -13.24 22.24
C ILE A 5 -4.17 -13.79 22.44
N LEU A 6 -3.82 -14.82 21.68
CA LEU A 6 -2.48 -15.40 21.70
C LEU A 6 -1.43 -14.34 21.33
N LYS A 7 -0.31 -14.31 22.05
CA LYS A 7 0.80 -13.37 21.80
C LYS A 7 1.29 -13.43 20.34
N SER A 8 1.29 -14.62 19.74
CA SER A 8 1.66 -14.84 18.35
C SER A 8 0.71 -14.14 17.38
N VAL A 9 -0.61 -14.25 17.58
CA VAL A 9 -1.62 -13.56 16.78
C VAL A 9 -1.47 -12.05 16.94
N LYS A 10 -1.22 -11.58 18.17
CA LYS A 10 -1.00 -10.16 18.43
C LYS A 10 0.23 -9.64 17.70
N GLY A 11 1.36 -10.37 17.74
CA GLY A 11 2.57 -10.00 17.00
C GLY A 11 2.36 -10.03 15.49
N PHE A 12 1.63 -11.03 14.99
CA PHE A 12 1.41 -11.22 13.55
C PHE A 12 0.52 -10.16 12.89
N LEU A 13 -0.53 -9.70 13.58
CA LEU A 13 -1.46 -8.70 13.03
C LEU A 13 -1.17 -7.27 13.51
N HIS A 14 -0.13 -7.07 14.32
CA HIS A 14 0.20 -5.76 14.88
C HIS A 14 0.43 -4.72 13.78
N ASN A 15 -0.32 -3.62 13.77
CA ASN A 15 -0.24 -2.55 12.77
C ASN A 15 -0.19 -3.07 11.31
N THR A 16 -0.93 -4.12 11.01
CA THR A 16 -0.89 -4.77 9.69
C THR A 16 -2.03 -4.29 8.78
N ILE A 17 -3.11 -3.76 9.34
CA ILE A 17 -4.31 -3.38 8.59
C ILE A 17 -4.37 -1.87 8.44
N ASP A 18 -4.19 -1.39 7.22
CA ASP A 18 -4.54 -0.01 6.87
C ASP A 18 -6.05 0.09 6.61
N TYR A 19 -6.68 1.18 7.05
CA TYR A 19 -8.10 1.39 6.90
C TYR A 19 -8.42 2.26 5.69
N ALA A 20 -9.21 1.71 4.77
CA ALA A 20 -9.49 2.27 3.46
C ALA A 20 -11.00 2.42 3.20
N GLY A 21 -11.75 2.96 4.17
CA GLY A 21 -13.22 3.04 4.13
C GLY A 21 -13.79 3.88 2.98
N LEU A 22 -12.99 4.78 2.40
CA LEU A 22 -13.32 5.58 1.22
C LEU A 22 -13.50 4.77 -0.06
N PHE A 23 -12.97 3.54 -0.10
CA PHE A 23 -12.90 2.72 -1.30
C PHE A 23 -13.87 1.55 -1.22
N PRO A 24 -14.27 0.97 -2.37
CA PRO A 24 -15.07 -0.24 -2.37
C PRO A 24 -14.46 -1.35 -1.50
N PRO A 25 -15.29 -2.17 -0.82
CA PRO A 25 -16.76 -2.21 -0.93
C PRO A 25 -17.49 -1.19 -0.04
N ALA A 26 -16.82 -0.59 0.95
CA ALA A 26 -17.47 0.31 1.90
C ALA A 26 -17.93 1.61 1.24
N SER A 27 -17.08 2.20 0.38
CA SER A 27 -17.38 3.39 -0.42
C SER A 27 -17.98 4.54 0.40
N LEU A 28 -17.52 4.71 1.63
CA LEU A 28 -18.01 5.74 2.54
C LEU A 28 -17.57 7.12 2.07
N ASN A 29 -18.30 8.15 2.48
CA ASN A 29 -17.80 9.52 2.37
C ASN A 29 -16.61 9.74 3.35
N LEU A 30 -15.95 10.89 3.23
CA LEU A 30 -14.74 11.17 4.01
C LEU A 30 -14.99 11.26 5.51
N GLU A 31 -16.11 11.85 5.92
CA GLU A 31 -16.47 12.00 7.33
C GLU A 31 -16.77 10.64 7.96
N ASP A 32 -17.72 9.87 7.39
CA ASP A 32 -18.07 8.54 7.90
C ASP A 32 -16.87 7.57 7.90
N SER A 33 -16.03 7.63 6.86
CA SER A 33 -14.82 6.84 6.81
C SER A 33 -13.85 7.23 7.93
N PHE A 34 -13.66 8.52 8.16
CA PHE A 34 -12.72 8.99 9.18
C PHE A 34 -13.25 8.73 10.60
N ASP A 35 -14.54 8.91 10.85
CA ASP A 35 -15.16 8.64 12.15
C ASP A 35 -15.04 7.16 12.51
N ASN A 36 -15.29 6.25 11.56
CA ASN A 36 -15.02 4.82 11.75
C ASN A 36 -13.55 4.55 12.09
N PHE A 37 -12.60 5.21 11.41
CA PHE A 37 -11.18 5.07 11.73
C PHE A 37 -10.85 5.50 13.17
N VAL A 38 -11.42 6.62 13.62
CA VAL A 38 -11.26 7.12 14.99
C VAL A 38 -11.93 6.17 16.01
N GLU A 39 -13.09 5.61 15.69
CA GLU A 39 -13.74 4.63 16.55
C GLU A 39 -12.86 3.37 16.69
N TYR A 40 -12.36 2.82 15.58
CA TYR A 40 -11.52 1.63 15.57
C TYR A 40 -10.18 1.84 16.25
N SER A 41 -9.58 3.02 16.16
CA SER A 41 -8.33 3.36 16.84
C SER A 41 -8.49 3.49 18.37
N ASN A 42 -9.70 3.80 18.84
CA ASN A 42 -10.04 3.80 20.27
C ASN A 42 -10.63 2.46 20.76
N GLY A 43 -10.94 1.54 19.84
CA GLY A 43 -11.52 0.24 20.13
C GLY A 43 -10.54 -0.77 20.74
N SER A 44 -11.06 -1.91 21.18
CA SER A 44 -10.27 -2.97 21.83
C SER A 44 -9.27 -3.71 20.90
N TYR A 45 -9.45 -3.59 19.58
CA TYR A 45 -8.60 -4.20 18.55
C TYR A 45 -7.69 -3.19 17.83
N ASN A 46 -7.51 -1.98 18.39
CA ASN A 46 -6.70 -0.91 17.79
C ASN A 46 -5.28 -1.35 17.41
N TRP A 47 -4.72 -2.34 18.12
CA TRP A 47 -3.38 -2.86 17.89
C TRP A 47 -3.20 -3.49 16.49
N MET A 48 -4.28 -3.82 15.78
CA MET A 48 -4.24 -4.30 14.39
C MET A 48 -4.19 -3.17 13.37
N LEU A 49 -4.76 -2.02 13.72
CA LEU A 49 -4.99 -0.88 12.85
C LEU A 49 -3.70 -0.07 12.69
N SER A 50 -3.38 0.32 11.45
CA SER A 50 -2.14 1.00 11.10
C SER A 50 -2.38 2.45 10.64
N LYS A 51 -2.74 2.66 9.38
CA LYS A 51 -2.87 4.00 8.79
C LYS A 51 -4.28 4.22 8.24
N PHE A 52 -4.71 5.47 8.19
CA PHE A 52 -5.85 5.90 7.41
C PHE A 52 -5.42 6.15 5.96
N ILE A 53 -6.04 5.46 5.01
CA ILE A 53 -5.80 5.66 3.58
C ILE A 53 -6.66 6.83 3.08
N CYS A 54 -6.03 7.86 2.52
CA CYS A 54 -6.72 9.05 2.02
C CYS A 54 -6.08 9.59 0.73
N PRO A 55 -6.84 9.99 -0.30
CA PRO A 55 -6.26 10.71 -1.44
C PRO A 55 -5.62 12.03 -1.02
N PHE A 56 -4.49 12.42 -1.62
CA PHE A 56 -3.85 13.72 -1.37
C PHE A 56 -4.84 14.89 -1.50
N ARG A 57 -5.63 14.89 -2.58
CA ARG A 57 -6.67 15.91 -2.84
C ARG A 57 -7.73 16.07 -1.74
N LYS A 58 -7.90 15.08 -0.85
CA LYS A 58 -8.88 15.10 0.25
C LYS A 58 -8.27 15.54 1.59
N THR A 59 -6.97 15.80 1.65
CA THR A 59 -6.28 16.16 2.92
C THR A 59 -6.74 17.50 3.47
N LYS A 60 -7.05 18.48 2.60
CA LYS A 60 -7.68 19.74 3.01
C LYS A 60 -9.04 19.51 3.66
N ASP A 61 -9.92 18.73 3.04
CA ASP A 61 -11.24 18.41 3.60
C ASP A 61 -11.10 17.63 4.92
N LEU A 62 -10.16 16.69 4.99
CA LEU A 62 -9.85 15.93 6.20
C LEU A 62 -9.44 16.85 7.36
N SER A 63 -8.63 17.87 7.10
CA SER A 63 -8.22 18.88 8.10
C SER A 63 -9.39 19.65 8.72
N LEU A 64 -10.52 19.73 8.01
CA LEU A 64 -11.67 20.50 8.44
C LEU A 64 -12.63 19.68 9.31
N LEU A 65 -12.53 18.34 9.26
CA LEU A 65 -13.45 17.44 9.95
C LEU A 65 -13.40 17.63 11.47
N PRO A 66 -14.56 17.64 12.15
CA PRO A 66 -14.64 17.70 13.61
C PRO A 66 -13.83 16.58 14.26
N GLY A 67 -13.99 15.33 13.80
CA GLY A 67 -13.27 14.17 14.32
C GLY A 67 -11.75 14.33 14.27
N PHE A 68 -11.22 14.94 13.20
CA PHE A 68 -9.78 15.16 13.04
C PHE A 68 -9.29 16.21 14.05
N LYS A 69 -10.01 17.32 14.16
CA LYS A 69 -9.71 18.40 15.12
C LYS A 69 -9.80 17.92 16.57
N SER A 70 -10.80 17.10 16.91
CA SER A 70 -10.96 16.58 18.26
C SER A 70 -10.05 15.40 18.60
N SER A 71 -9.36 14.80 17.62
CA SER A 71 -8.49 13.65 17.87
C SER A 71 -7.37 14.01 18.86
N THR A 72 -7.21 13.15 19.87
CA THR A 72 -6.14 13.22 20.87
C THR A 72 -4.91 12.42 20.47
N GLN A 73 -5.06 11.49 19.51
CA GLN A 73 -3.95 10.70 18.96
C GLN A 73 -3.49 11.29 17.64
N LYS A 74 -2.19 11.16 17.34
CA LYS A 74 -1.67 11.49 16.01
C LYS A 74 -2.19 10.51 14.97
N ILE A 75 -2.80 11.04 13.92
CA ILE A 75 -3.39 10.26 12.82
C ILE A 75 -2.28 9.86 11.84
N ARG A 76 -2.01 8.56 11.75
CA ARG A 76 -1.06 8.02 10.78
C ARG A 76 -1.72 7.94 9.41
N LEU A 77 -1.10 8.55 8.41
CA LEU A 77 -1.66 8.72 7.07
C LEU A 77 -0.87 7.91 6.03
N SER A 78 -1.63 7.30 5.14
CA SER A 78 -1.15 6.79 3.86
C SER A 78 -1.88 7.53 2.75
N LEU A 79 -1.13 8.24 1.91
CA LEU A 79 -1.72 9.15 0.93
C LEU A 79 -1.66 8.56 -0.48
N LEU A 80 -2.81 8.50 -1.15
CA LEU A 80 -2.90 8.08 -2.54
C LEU A 80 -2.62 9.26 -3.46
N SER A 81 -1.57 9.15 -4.27
CA SER A 81 -1.22 10.16 -5.26
C SER A 81 -2.19 10.14 -6.44
N ALA A 82 -2.35 11.29 -7.09
CA ALA A 82 -2.93 11.38 -8.41
C ALA A 82 -2.18 10.46 -9.40
N SER A 83 -2.90 10.00 -10.43
CA SER A 83 -2.35 9.09 -11.43
C SER A 83 -2.47 9.69 -12.83
N SER A 84 -1.44 9.54 -13.65
CA SER A 84 -1.49 9.71 -15.10
C SER A 84 -1.04 8.43 -15.80
N LEU A 85 -1.43 8.26 -17.07
CA LEU A 85 -0.89 7.23 -17.94
C LEU A 85 0.53 7.55 -18.41
N LYS A 86 0.93 8.82 -18.37
CA LYS A 86 2.23 9.33 -18.83
C LYS A 86 3.16 9.68 -17.69
N THR A 87 4.44 9.41 -17.86
CA THR A 87 5.46 9.58 -16.82
C THR A 87 5.67 11.05 -16.44
N ASP A 88 5.85 11.94 -17.43
CA ASP A 88 6.10 13.37 -17.17
C ASP A 88 4.90 14.06 -16.50
N GLU A 89 3.68 13.76 -16.96
CA GLU A 89 2.47 14.29 -16.35
C GLU A 89 2.31 13.78 -14.91
N PHE A 90 2.64 12.50 -14.67
CA PHE A 90 2.61 11.94 -13.32
C PHE A 90 3.54 12.72 -12.39
N LEU A 91 4.80 12.98 -12.79
CA LEU A 91 5.76 13.71 -11.97
C LEU A 91 5.29 15.13 -11.61
N LEU A 92 4.62 15.82 -12.56
CA LEU A 92 4.01 17.14 -12.30
C LEU A 92 2.88 17.04 -11.26
N LEU A 93 1.95 16.10 -11.45
CA LEU A 93 0.84 15.89 -10.51
C LEU A 93 1.33 15.48 -9.12
N PHE A 94 2.34 14.62 -9.05
CA PHE A 94 2.95 14.19 -7.79
C PHE A 94 3.58 15.37 -7.04
N LYS A 95 4.30 16.25 -7.75
CA LYS A 95 4.85 17.47 -7.17
C LYS A 95 3.74 18.38 -6.63
N ASP A 96 2.65 18.53 -7.37
CA ASP A 96 1.50 19.33 -6.93
C ASP A 96 0.81 18.73 -5.70
N ASP A 97 0.71 17.39 -5.60
CA ASP A 97 0.22 16.68 -4.41
C ASP A 97 1.07 17.02 -3.18
N ILE A 98 2.41 16.93 -3.30
CA ILE A 98 3.35 17.24 -2.21
C ILE A 98 3.25 18.72 -1.81
N LEU A 99 3.28 19.64 -2.77
CA LEU A 99 3.20 21.08 -2.50
C LEU A 99 1.86 21.46 -1.86
N SER A 100 0.76 20.84 -2.28
CA SER A 100 -0.56 21.08 -1.70
C SER A 100 -0.65 20.56 -0.27
N TYR A 101 -0.06 19.39 0.00
CA TYR A 101 0.04 18.85 1.35
C TYR A 101 0.86 19.76 2.28
N ARG A 102 2.01 20.27 1.82
CA ARG A 102 2.87 21.17 2.61
C ARG A 102 2.25 22.54 2.90
N LYS A 103 1.21 22.94 2.15
CA LYS A 103 0.45 24.18 2.39
C LYS A 103 -0.65 24.03 3.44
N LEU A 104 -0.86 22.83 3.99
CA LEU A 104 -1.83 22.63 5.06
C LEU A 104 -1.38 23.35 6.35
N PRO A 105 -2.32 23.74 7.23
CA PRO A 105 -1.97 24.43 8.48
C PRO A 105 -1.08 23.59 9.40
N ASP A 106 -0.24 24.21 10.21
CA ASP A 106 0.62 23.53 11.20
C ASP A 106 -0.18 22.58 12.12
N GLU A 107 -1.39 22.98 12.52
CA GLU A 107 -2.29 22.13 13.32
C GLU A 107 -2.54 20.76 12.67
N PHE A 108 -2.67 20.72 11.34
CA PHE A 108 -2.84 19.46 10.61
C PHE A 108 -1.58 18.60 10.69
N HIS A 109 -0.41 19.20 10.53
CA HIS A 109 0.88 18.51 10.61
C HIS A 109 1.20 18.04 12.03
N ASP A 110 0.81 18.79 13.05
CA ASP A 110 0.97 18.41 14.46
C ASP A 110 0.11 17.20 14.82
N LYS A 111 -1.10 17.13 14.27
CA LYS A 111 -2.08 16.05 14.50
C LYS A 111 -1.93 14.84 13.60
N SER A 112 -1.05 14.88 12.59
CA SER A 112 -0.86 13.77 11.66
C SER A 112 0.58 13.29 11.58
N ILE A 113 0.76 12.04 11.14
CA ILE A 113 2.06 11.48 10.75
C ILE A 113 1.89 10.97 9.34
N PHE A 114 2.54 11.62 8.39
CA PHE A 114 2.54 11.18 7.00
C PHE A 114 3.68 10.21 6.77
N GLU A 115 3.33 8.93 6.57
CA GLU A 115 4.31 7.84 6.57
C GLU A 115 4.49 7.19 5.22
N THR A 116 3.42 7.14 4.39
CA THR A 116 3.46 6.37 3.16
C THR A 116 2.70 7.04 2.04
N ILE A 117 3.24 6.93 0.82
CA ILE A 117 2.54 7.27 -0.42
C ILE A 117 2.16 5.97 -1.12
N GLU A 118 0.97 5.93 -1.69
CA GLU A 118 0.53 4.85 -2.57
C GLU A 118 0.27 5.42 -3.96
N LEU A 119 0.88 4.81 -4.98
CA LEU A 119 0.67 5.19 -6.37
C LEU A 119 0.37 3.98 -7.25
N LYS A 120 -0.16 4.25 -8.43
CA LYS A 120 -0.26 3.29 -9.53
C LYS A 120 0.71 3.72 -10.61
N PHE A 121 1.53 2.79 -11.10
CA PHE A 121 2.49 3.13 -12.15
C PHE A 121 1.77 3.66 -13.41
N PRO A 122 2.32 4.71 -14.06
CA PRO A 122 1.90 5.10 -15.39
C PRO A 122 1.98 3.92 -16.36
N LEU A 123 1.03 3.80 -17.28
CA LEU A 123 1.03 2.72 -18.26
C LEU A 123 2.26 2.79 -19.17
N GLU A 124 2.61 4.01 -19.62
CA GLU A 124 3.79 4.27 -20.44
C GLU A 124 5.07 3.70 -19.82
N LEU A 125 5.19 3.76 -18.49
CA LEU A 125 6.36 3.28 -17.76
C LEU A 125 6.51 1.74 -17.76
N VAL A 126 5.40 1.00 -17.84
CA VAL A 126 5.37 -0.47 -17.70
C VAL A 126 5.06 -1.20 -19.00
N GLU A 127 4.99 -0.48 -20.11
CA GLU A 127 4.86 -1.07 -21.44
C GLU A 127 6.18 -1.69 -21.92
N ARG A 128 6.10 -2.79 -22.69
CA ARG A 128 7.26 -3.60 -23.10
C ARG A 128 8.34 -2.82 -23.87
N ASN A 129 7.95 -1.78 -24.59
CA ASN A 129 8.85 -0.93 -25.38
C ASN A 129 9.00 0.46 -24.76
N SER A 130 8.73 0.59 -23.45
CA SER A 130 8.91 1.84 -22.73
C SER A 130 10.35 2.34 -22.92
N LYS A 131 10.47 3.64 -23.20
CA LYS A 131 11.76 4.35 -23.17
C LYS A 131 12.09 4.85 -21.76
N ASP A 132 11.09 4.86 -20.89
CA ASP A 132 11.23 5.30 -19.52
C ASP A 132 11.73 4.15 -18.65
N ASN A 133 12.50 4.51 -17.63
CA ASN A 133 13.08 3.56 -16.71
C ASN A 133 12.43 3.72 -15.32
N ILE A 134 11.94 2.60 -14.76
CA ILE A 134 11.24 2.58 -13.47
C ILE A 134 12.11 3.15 -12.36
N ARG A 135 13.41 2.79 -12.30
CA ARG A 135 14.33 3.33 -11.30
C ARG A 135 14.49 4.85 -11.43
N ILE A 136 14.71 5.38 -12.64
CA ILE A 136 14.86 6.84 -12.86
C ILE A 136 13.59 7.58 -12.42
N PHE A 137 12.42 7.01 -12.72
CA PHE A 137 11.14 7.55 -12.27
C PHE A 137 11.03 7.56 -10.73
N LEU A 138 11.37 6.44 -10.06
CA LEU A 138 11.36 6.36 -8.60
C LEU A 138 12.39 7.29 -7.95
N ASP A 139 13.60 7.37 -8.49
CA ASP A 139 14.64 8.32 -8.04
C ASP A 139 14.08 9.74 -8.06
N SER A 140 13.38 10.11 -9.14
CA SER A 140 12.75 11.44 -9.29
C SER A 140 11.67 11.68 -8.23
N LEU A 141 10.83 10.68 -7.93
CA LEU A 141 9.82 10.80 -6.87
C LEU A 141 10.44 10.97 -5.50
N SER A 142 11.46 10.17 -5.18
CA SER A 142 12.10 10.20 -3.86
C SER A 142 12.94 11.46 -3.66
N GLU A 143 13.54 12.03 -4.71
CA GLU A 143 14.15 13.37 -4.65
C GLU A 143 13.10 14.46 -4.36
N ILE A 144 11.94 14.45 -5.04
CA ILE A 144 10.84 15.39 -4.73
C ILE A 144 10.39 15.26 -3.26
N VAL A 145 10.29 14.04 -2.73
CA VAL A 145 9.95 13.82 -1.32
C VAL A 145 11.04 14.37 -0.40
N LYS A 146 12.32 14.06 -0.65
CA LYS A 146 13.45 14.52 0.17
C LYS A 146 13.59 16.05 0.20
N GLU A 147 13.24 16.74 -0.90
CA GLU A 147 13.23 18.20 -0.94
C GLU A 147 12.23 18.83 0.03
N HIS A 148 11.18 18.10 0.44
CA HIS A 148 10.06 18.66 1.21
C HIS A 148 9.88 18.06 2.60
N PHE A 149 10.53 16.94 2.91
CA PHE A 149 10.40 16.23 4.18
C PHE A 149 11.75 15.73 4.69
N ASP A 150 12.04 16.02 5.96
CA ASP A 150 13.28 15.60 6.65
C ASP A 150 13.24 14.14 7.13
N HIS A 151 12.07 13.50 7.05
CA HIS A 151 11.86 12.11 7.42
C HIS A 151 11.50 11.27 6.20
N ARG A 152 11.81 9.98 6.25
CA ARG A 152 11.48 9.05 5.17
C ARG A 152 9.97 8.85 5.07
N ILE A 153 9.44 9.02 3.86
CA ILE A 153 8.08 8.61 3.48
C ILE A 153 8.20 7.42 2.52
N PHE A 154 7.54 6.31 2.85
CA PHE A 154 7.68 5.07 2.08
C PHE A 154 6.67 5.00 0.92
N ILE A 155 7.12 4.72 -0.29
CA ILE A 155 6.34 4.74 -1.53
C ILE A 155 5.97 3.30 -1.93
N PHE A 156 4.68 2.98 -1.94
CA PHE A 156 4.15 1.72 -2.45
C PHE A 156 3.65 1.89 -3.89
N CYS A 157 4.26 1.12 -4.80
CA CYS A 157 4.03 1.24 -6.23
C CYS A 157 3.16 0.09 -6.75
N GLU A 158 1.93 0.39 -7.16
CA GLU A 158 0.96 -0.57 -7.70
C GLU A 158 1.26 -0.85 -9.17
N LEU A 159 1.62 -2.11 -9.49
CA LEU A 159 1.76 -2.60 -10.85
C LEU A 159 0.39 -3.05 -11.40
N PRO A 160 -0.09 -2.49 -12.53
CA PRO A 160 -1.35 -2.90 -13.13
C PRO A 160 -1.31 -4.36 -13.63
N LEU A 161 -2.41 -5.10 -13.47
CA LEU A 161 -2.58 -6.48 -13.95
C LEU A 161 -2.86 -6.53 -15.46
N ILE A 162 -1.88 -6.17 -16.29
CA ILE A 162 -2.02 -6.09 -17.74
C ILE A 162 -0.82 -6.72 -18.46
N GLY A 163 -1.01 -7.07 -19.74
CA GLY A 163 0.07 -7.51 -20.62
C GLY A 163 0.83 -8.74 -20.11
N ASP A 164 2.14 -8.78 -20.37
CA ASP A 164 3.04 -9.80 -19.82
C ASP A 164 3.40 -9.44 -18.37
N PHE A 165 2.46 -9.71 -17.46
CA PHE A 165 2.60 -9.34 -16.06
C PHE A 165 3.83 -9.97 -15.40
N ASP A 166 4.17 -11.22 -15.75
CA ASP A 166 5.34 -11.90 -15.16
C ASP A 166 6.66 -11.24 -15.55
N HIS A 167 6.78 -10.79 -16.80
CA HIS A 167 7.92 -9.99 -17.23
C HIS A 167 7.95 -8.64 -16.50
N ASN A 168 6.82 -7.92 -16.49
CA ASN A 168 6.70 -6.61 -15.87
C ASN A 168 6.96 -6.66 -14.37
N LEU A 169 6.50 -7.70 -13.67
CA LEU A 169 6.75 -7.94 -12.25
C LEU A 169 8.25 -8.08 -11.97
N LYS A 170 8.95 -8.93 -12.72
CA LYS A 170 10.39 -9.14 -12.53
C LYS A 170 11.17 -7.86 -12.75
N ASN A 171 10.87 -7.14 -13.83
CA ASN A 171 11.50 -5.86 -14.12
C ASN A 171 11.23 -4.85 -13.00
N THR A 172 9.96 -4.66 -12.63
CA THR A 172 9.55 -3.70 -11.60
C THR A 172 10.24 -3.96 -10.26
N VAL A 173 10.24 -5.21 -9.78
CA VAL A 173 10.86 -5.56 -8.49
C VAL A 173 12.37 -5.36 -8.53
N LYS A 174 13.02 -5.71 -9.65
CA LYS A 174 14.46 -5.46 -9.85
C LYS A 174 14.78 -3.97 -9.79
N GLU A 175 14.04 -3.13 -10.51
CA GLU A 175 14.27 -1.69 -10.54
C GLU A 175 13.96 -1.01 -9.19
N ILE A 176 12.95 -1.49 -8.44
CA ILE A 176 12.70 -1.05 -7.05
C ILE A 176 13.88 -1.43 -6.15
N CYS A 177 14.44 -2.63 -6.30
CA CYS A 177 15.61 -3.08 -5.54
C CYS A 177 16.82 -2.18 -5.79
N GLU A 178 17.12 -1.87 -7.06
CA GLU A 178 18.23 -1.00 -7.43
C GLU A 178 18.03 0.45 -6.94
N HIS A 179 16.81 0.99 -7.04
CA HIS A 179 16.46 2.29 -6.46
C HIS A 179 16.69 2.30 -4.93
N ASN A 180 16.31 1.22 -4.26
CA ASN A 180 16.43 1.10 -2.81
C ASN A 180 17.88 1.02 -2.30
N GLU A 181 18.88 0.79 -3.16
CA GLU A 181 20.29 0.92 -2.79
C GLU A 181 20.64 2.36 -2.35
N ALA A 182 19.99 3.36 -2.96
CA ALA A 182 20.21 4.77 -2.67
C ALA A 182 19.16 5.38 -1.72
N PHE A 183 17.89 4.98 -1.84
CA PHE A 183 16.79 5.64 -1.13
C PHE A 183 16.17 4.78 -0.01
N ASN A 184 16.11 3.47 -0.20
CA ASN A 184 15.48 2.51 0.71
C ASN A 184 14.08 2.96 1.18
N ASP A 185 13.27 3.46 0.26
CA ASP A 185 11.94 4.03 0.54
C ASP A 185 10.84 3.54 -0.41
N ALA A 186 11.11 2.63 -1.33
CA ALA A 186 10.10 2.09 -2.24
C ALA A 186 9.76 0.62 -1.97
N GLY A 187 8.50 0.25 -2.20
CA GLY A 187 8.00 -1.11 -2.13
C GLY A 187 7.04 -1.44 -3.25
N PHE A 188 6.89 -2.74 -3.51
CA PHE A 188 5.94 -3.24 -4.49
C PHE A 188 4.55 -3.37 -3.87
N LYS A 189 3.53 -2.99 -4.62
CA LYS A 189 2.13 -3.14 -4.23
C LYS A 189 1.38 -3.94 -5.29
N LEU A 190 0.60 -4.90 -4.83
CA LEU A 190 -0.30 -5.68 -5.67
C LEU A 190 -1.75 -5.45 -5.26
N ARG A 191 -2.57 -5.12 -6.25
CA ARG A 191 -4.02 -5.13 -6.11
C ARG A 191 -4.54 -6.57 -6.19
N THR A 192 -5.43 -6.95 -5.28
CA THR A 192 -5.95 -8.32 -5.16
C THR A 192 -7.47 -8.41 -5.34
N GLY A 193 -8.08 -7.32 -5.79
CA GLY A 193 -9.49 -7.19 -6.08
C GLY A 193 -9.83 -5.78 -6.56
N GLY A 194 -11.07 -5.59 -6.98
CA GLY A 194 -11.54 -4.34 -7.54
C GLY A 194 -13.01 -4.44 -7.88
N THR A 195 -13.41 -3.80 -8.96
CA THR A 195 -14.80 -3.81 -9.44
C THR A 195 -15.04 -4.84 -10.52
N ASP A 196 -13.97 -5.37 -11.12
CA ASP A 196 -14.03 -6.41 -12.15
C ASP A 196 -13.35 -7.71 -11.65
N PRO A 197 -13.85 -8.91 -12.00
CA PRO A 197 -13.18 -10.16 -11.67
C PRO A 197 -11.73 -10.25 -12.15
N SER A 198 -11.36 -9.56 -13.23
CA SER A 198 -9.98 -9.47 -13.73
C SER A 198 -9.04 -8.67 -12.81
N ASP A 199 -9.57 -7.89 -11.86
CA ASP A 199 -8.78 -7.24 -10.81
C ASP A 199 -8.29 -8.24 -9.74
N ILE A 200 -8.76 -9.49 -9.77
CA ILE A 200 -8.36 -10.55 -8.84
C ILE A 200 -7.24 -11.37 -9.49
N PRO A 201 -5.97 -11.22 -9.05
CA PRO A 201 -4.87 -11.98 -9.60
C PRO A 201 -5.03 -13.47 -9.33
N SER A 202 -4.50 -14.31 -10.22
CA SER A 202 -4.44 -15.75 -9.98
C SER A 202 -3.54 -16.07 -8.77
N PRO A 203 -3.67 -17.27 -8.15
CA PRO A 203 -2.72 -17.73 -7.14
C PRO A 203 -1.27 -17.72 -7.64
N ASP A 204 -1.03 -18.02 -8.92
CA ASP A 204 0.32 -18.02 -9.50
C ASP A 204 0.92 -16.62 -9.55
N ILE A 205 0.12 -15.62 -9.94
CA ILE A 205 0.53 -14.21 -9.91
C ILE A 205 0.88 -13.78 -8.48
N LEU A 206 0.05 -14.13 -7.49
CA LEU A 206 0.32 -13.83 -6.08
C LEU A 206 1.63 -14.43 -5.60
N VAL A 207 1.84 -15.73 -5.84
CA VAL A 207 3.04 -16.45 -5.41
C VAL A 207 4.28 -15.91 -6.14
N SER A 208 4.18 -15.62 -7.43
CA SER A 208 5.23 -14.96 -8.19
C SER A 208 5.59 -13.60 -7.59
N SER A 209 4.61 -12.75 -7.27
CA SER A 209 4.87 -11.45 -6.63
C SER A 209 5.54 -11.58 -5.26
N ILE A 210 5.05 -12.50 -4.41
CA ILE A 210 5.66 -12.80 -3.11
C ILE A 210 7.11 -13.22 -3.29
N ARG A 211 7.36 -14.19 -4.17
CA ARG A 211 8.70 -14.73 -4.40
C ARG A 211 9.66 -13.69 -4.93
N GLN A 212 9.26 -12.91 -5.93
CA GLN A 212 10.12 -11.86 -6.49
C GLN A 212 10.49 -10.83 -5.41
N CYS A 213 9.51 -10.35 -4.64
CA CYS A 213 9.77 -9.39 -3.57
C CYS A 213 10.71 -9.97 -2.49
N LEU A 214 10.50 -11.22 -2.06
CA LEU A 214 11.36 -11.87 -1.06
C LEU A 214 12.80 -12.08 -1.55
N VAL A 215 12.99 -12.52 -2.80
CA VAL A 215 14.33 -12.73 -3.39
C VAL A 215 15.11 -11.43 -3.51
N HIS A 216 14.42 -10.33 -3.80
CA HIS A 216 15.03 -9.01 -3.97
C HIS A 216 14.97 -8.13 -2.70
N ASN A 217 14.51 -8.67 -1.57
CA ASN A 217 14.30 -7.93 -0.32
C ASN A 217 13.48 -6.62 -0.49
N VAL A 218 12.47 -6.66 -1.37
CA VAL A 218 11.54 -5.55 -1.63
C VAL A 218 10.32 -5.70 -0.73
N THR A 219 9.93 -4.61 -0.06
CA THR A 219 8.72 -4.61 0.78
C THR A 219 7.48 -4.80 -0.08
N LEU A 220 6.58 -5.68 0.35
CA LEU A 220 5.37 -6.05 -0.37
C LEU A 220 4.11 -5.60 0.37
N LYS A 221 3.17 -4.99 -0.36
CA LYS A 221 1.83 -4.63 0.15
C LYS A 221 0.74 -5.20 -0.74
N PHE A 222 -0.28 -5.79 -0.12
CA PHE A 222 -1.51 -6.22 -0.81
C PHE A 222 -2.64 -5.26 -0.49
N THR A 223 -3.46 -4.95 -1.49
CA THR A 223 -4.58 -4.00 -1.34
C THR A 223 -5.79 -4.45 -2.14
N ALA A 224 -6.97 -3.98 -1.75
CA ALA A 224 -8.28 -4.29 -2.34
C ALA A 224 -8.62 -5.79 -2.35
N GLY A 225 -9.79 -6.15 -1.83
CA GLY A 225 -10.23 -7.55 -1.82
C GLY A 225 -9.69 -8.40 -0.65
N MET A 226 -8.86 -7.84 0.23
CA MET A 226 -8.37 -8.50 1.45
C MET A 226 -9.27 -8.27 2.68
N HIS A 227 -10.59 -8.26 2.48
CA HIS A 227 -11.56 -7.98 3.55
C HIS A 227 -11.89 -9.20 4.40
N HIS A 228 -11.63 -10.40 3.87
CA HIS A 228 -11.95 -11.66 4.54
C HIS A 228 -10.67 -12.42 4.93
N PRO A 229 -10.67 -13.13 6.06
CA PRO A 229 -9.50 -13.87 6.52
C PRO A 229 -9.16 -15.06 5.62
N ILE A 230 -10.20 -15.75 5.12
CA ILE A 230 -10.06 -17.01 4.38
C ILE A 230 -10.59 -16.83 2.95
N ARG A 231 -9.92 -17.47 2.01
CA ARG A 231 -10.32 -17.56 0.60
C ARG A 231 -11.76 -18.07 0.49
N HIS A 232 -12.59 -17.38 -0.29
CA HIS A 232 -14.01 -17.70 -0.42
C HIS A 232 -14.50 -17.35 -1.83
N LEU A 233 -15.68 -17.85 -2.19
CA LEU A 233 -16.40 -17.39 -3.37
C LEU A 233 -17.20 -16.15 -3.00
N ASP A 234 -16.89 -15.02 -3.61
CA ASP A 234 -17.71 -13.82 -3.49
C ASP A 234 -18.82 -13.87 -4.52
N LYS A 235 -20.07 -13.72 -4.07
CA LYS A 235 -21.25 -13.81 -4.94
C LYS A 235 -21.44 -12.55 -5.79
N GLY A 236 -21.01 -11.38 -5.32
CA GLY A 236 -21.14 -10.12 -6.03
C GLY A 236 -20.17 -10.03 -7.21
N MET A 237 -18.91 -10.41 -6.98
CA MET A 237 -17.86 -10.51 -8.01
C MET A 237 -17.98 -11.79 -8.85
N ASN A 238 -18.77 -12.77 -8.41
CA ASN A 238 -18.85 -14.11 -9.01
C ASN A 238 -17.45 -14.75 -9.22
N ALA A 239 -16.56 -14.55 -8.24
CA ALA A 239 -15.15 -14.93 -8.34
C ALA A 239 -14.59 -15.38 -6.99
N LYS A 240 -13.54 -16.21 -7.01
CA LYS A 240 -12.85 -16.65 -5.79
C LYS A 240 -11.88 -15.58 -5.32
N MET A 241 -12.25 -14.85 -4.27
CA MET A 241 -11.41 -13.84 -3.63
C MET A 241 -10.41 -14.47 -2.66
N HIS A 242 -9.24 -13.85 -2.53
CA HIS A 242 -8.19 -14.29 -1.61
C HIS A 242 -8.51 -13.90 -0.17
N GLY A 243 -8.03 -14.69 0.79
CA GLY A 243 -8.08 -14.35 2.20
C GLY A 243 -6.72 -13.83 2.68
N PHE A 244 -6.71 -12.80 3.51
CA PHE A 244 -5.43 -12.22 3.97
C PHE A 244 -4.57 -13.24 4.74
N ILE A 245 -5.17 -14.16 5.51
CA ILE A 245 -4.42 -15.23 6.20
C ILE A 245 -3.78 -16.18 5.19
N ASN A 246 -4.46 -16.49 4.08
CA ASN A 246 -3.89 -17.36 3.05
C ASN A 246 -2.67 -16.72 2.39
N VAL A 247 -2.74 -15.42 2.10
CA VAL A 247 -1.63 -14.70 1.46
C VAL A 247 -0.44 -14.53 2.40
N PHE A 248 -0.67 -14.13 3.65
CA PHE A 248 0.41 -14.10 4.64
C PHE A 248 1.00 -15.48 4.90
N GLY A 249 0.16 -16.52 4.96
CA GLY A 249 0.60 -17.90 5.11
C GLY A 249 1.54 -18.30 3.96
N ALA A 250 1.17 -17.98 2.71
CA ALA A 250 2.02 -18.24 1.54
C ALA A 250 3.39 -17.54 1.65
N ALA A 251 3.41 -16.27 2.08
CA ALA A 251 4.66 -15.53 2.30
C ALA A 251 5.53 -16.15 3.40
N TYR A 252 4.91 -16.53 4.53
CA TYR A 252 5.60 -17.19 5.64
C TYR A 252 6.19 -18.55 5.22
N TRP A 253 5.42 -19.40 4.54
CA TRP A 253 5.91 -20.69 4.07
C TRP A 253 7.05 -20.55 3.08
N HIS A 254 6.98 -19.56 2.18
CA HIS A 254 8.08 -19.28 1.26
C HIS A 254 9.37 -18.93 2.02
N PHE A 255 9.27 -18.02 3.01
CA PHE A 255 10.39 -17.65 3.86
C PHE A 255 10.99 -18.86 4.61
N VAL A 256 10.14 -19.68 5.23
CA VAL A 256 10.59 -20.87 5.98
C VAL A 256 11.30 -21.88 5.07
N ILE A 257 10.78 -22.14 3.88
CA ILE A 257 11.40 -23.05 2.91
C ILE A 257 12.78 -22.52 2.48
N GLN A 258 12.89 -21.23 2.16
CA GLN A 258 14.17 -20.62 1.79
C GLN A 258 15.17 -20.67 2.94
N PHE A 259 14.73 -20.37 4.17
CA PHE A 259 15.55 -20.48 5.37
C PHE A 259 16.05 -21.90 5.58
N GLN A 260 15.19 -22.90 5.43
CA GLN A 260 15.58 -24.31 5.55
C GLN A 260 16.59 -24.71 4.46
N ILE A 261 16.36 -24.32 3.21
CA ILE A 261 17.30 -24.59 2.10
C ILE A 261 18.68 -23.98 2.41
N ALA A 262 18.74 -22.70 2.76
CA ALA A 262 19.99 -21.99 3.05
C ALA A 262 20.78 -22.60 4.22
N ASN A 263 20.09 -23.18 5.20
CA ASN A 263 20.72 -23.80 6.38
C ASN A 263 20.87 -25.33 6.28
N SER A 264 20.42 -25.95 5.20
CA SER A 264 20.45 -27.42 5.06
C SER A 264 21.79 -27.98 4.57
N GLY A 265 22.78 -27.13 4.28
CA GLY A 265 24.18 -27.54 4.03
C GLY A 265 24.35 -28.58 2.90
N LYS A 266 23.40 -28.67 1.98
CA LYS A 266 23.47 -29.49 0.77
C LYS A 266 23.74 -28.64 -0.45
#